data_AF-A0ABC8KHW5-F1
#
_entry.id   AF-A0ABC8KHW5-F1
#
_cell.length_a   1.000
_cell.length_b   1.000
_cell.length_c   1.000
_cell.angle_alpha   90.00
_cell.angle_beta   90.00
_cell.angle_gamma   90.00
#
_symmetry.space_group_name_H-M   'P 1'
#
loop_
_entity.id
_entity.type
_entity.pdbx_description
1 polymer ?
#
loop_
_entity_poly.entity_id
_entity_poly.type
_entity_poly.pdbx_seq_one_letter_code
_entity_poly.pdbx_strand_id
1 'polypeptide(L)'
;MFFSQLVIAIVLGVKVTDHSNNLSKGFAVLVVVMICTYVAAFAWSWGPLGWLIPSEIFPLETRSTGQSVTVCVNLLFTFIIAQAFLLMLCHFKFGIFIFFSSWVFVMTLFVMFLLPETKNVPIEEMRERVWKKHWFWARFMDDQDNRQEE
;
A
#
# COMPACT_ATOMS: atom_id res chain seq x y z
N MET A 1 -0.94 -8.00 7.90
CA MET A 1 0.19 -7.30 7.25
C MET A 1 0.96 -6.42 8.21
N PHE A 2 0.35 -5.37 8.78
CA PHE A 2 1.02 -4.52 9.76
C PHE A 2 1.45 -5.29 11.02
N PHE A 3 0.52 -6.05 11.62
CA PHE A 3 0.80 -6.85 12.82
C PHE A 3 1.89 -7.92 12.58
N SER A 4 1.84 -8.63 11.44
CA SER A 4 2.86 -9.61 11.08
C SER A 4 4.25 -8.98 10.88
N GLN A 5 4.34 -7.78 10.28
CA GLN A 5 5.61 -7.08 10.15
C GLN A 5 6.12 -6.49 11.47
N LEU A 6 5.23 -6.01 12.35
CA LEU A 6 5.59 -5.54 13.68
C LEU A 6 6.18 -6.68 14.53
N VAL A 7 5.55 -7.86 14.49
CA VAL A 7 6.06 -9.06 15.18
C VAL A 7 7.42 -9.50 14.63
N ILE A 8 7.61 -9.50 13.30
CA ILE A 8 8.91 -9.79 12.68
C ILE A 8 9.97 -8.78 13.11
N ALA A 9 9.64 -7.49 13.12
CA ALA A 9 10.56 -6.42 13.50
C ALA A 9 10.97 -6.50 14.98
N ILE A 10 10.04 -6.84 15.88
CA ILE A 10 10.34 -7.02 17.31
C ILE A 10 11.22 -8.26 17.51
N VAL A 11 10.88 -9.39 16.88
CA VAL A 11 11.65 -10.64 17.02
C VAL A 11 13.07 -10.50 16.47
N LEU A 12 13.24 -9.86 15.30
CA LEU A 12 14.55 -9.60 14.73
C LEU A 12 15.30 -8.49 15.50
N GLY A 13 14.62 -7.45 15.98
CA GLY A 13 15.24 -6.36 16.75
C GLY A 13 15.80 -6.80 18.10
N VAL A 14 15.10 -7.71 18.80
CA VAL A 14 15.56 -8.27 20.08
C VAL A 14 16.70 -9.27 19.87
N LYS A 15 16.67 -10.09 18.81
CA LYS A 15 17.69 -11.13 18.58
C LYS A 15 18.90 -10.73 17.75
N VAL A 16 18.83 -9.71 16.90
CA VAL A 16 19.99 -9.26 16.09
C VAL A 16 20.92 -8.37 16.91
N THR A 17 20.38 -7.68 17.93
CA THR A 17 21.16 -6.91 18.91
C THR A 17 21.92 -7.82 19.87
N ASP A 18 21.32 -8.96 20.23
CA ASP A 18 21.94 -9.94 21.10
C ASP A 18 22.80 -10.89 20.23
N HIS A 19 24.09 -10.61 20.12
CA HIS A 19 25.08 -11.29 19.26
C HIS A 19 25.33 -12.77 19.63
N SER A 20 24.30 -13.49 20.09
CA SER A 20 24.34 -14.91 20.40
C SER A 20 24.06 -15.72 19.14
N ASN A 21 25.06 -16.48 18.68
CA ASN A 21 24.99 -17.40 17.54
C ASN A 21 23.98 -18.57 17.70
N ASN A 22 23.05 -18.49 18.64
CA ASN A 22 22.05 -19.52 18.92
C ASN A 22 20.65 -19.05 18.46
N LEU A 23 20.45 -19.03 17.15
CA LEU A 23 19.11 -18.94 16.58
C LEU A 23 18.38 -20.29 16.78
N SER A 24 17.77 -20.49 17.96
CA SER A 24 16.96 -21.68 18.23
C SER A 24 15.96 -21.93 17.09
N LYS A 25 15.87 -23.17 16.60
CA LYS A 25 15.06 -23.57 15.43
C LYS A 25 13.62 -23.05 15.48
N GLY A 26 13.03 -22.93 16.67
CA GLY A 26 11.70 -22.38 16.87
C GLY A 26 11.54 -20.94 16.40
N PHE A 27 12.55 -20.08 16.59
CA PHE A 27 12.52 -18.69 16.11
C PHE A 27 12.65 -18.59 14.59
N ALA A 28 13.47 -19.44 13.98
CA ALA A 28 13.59 -19.49 12.52
C ALA A 28 12.26 -19.88 11.87
N VAL A 29 11.59 -20.91 12.40
CA VAL A 29 10.25 -21.32 11.95
C VAL A 29 9.25 -20.19 12.14
N LEU A 30 9.27 -19.50 13.29
CA LEU A 30 8.37 -18.38 13.56
C LEU A 30 8.56 -17.23 12.57
N VAL A 31 9.79 -16.85 12.23
CA VAL A 31 10.08 -15.81 11.23
C VAL A 31 9.55 -16.22 9.85
N VAL A 32 9.78 -17.46 9.43
CA VAL A 32 9.28 -17.97 8.14
C VAL A 32 7.76 -17.95 8.09
N VAL A 33 7.08 -18.45 9.12
CA VAL A 33 5.61 -18.42 9.20
C VAL A 33 5.08 -17.00 9.08
N MET A 34 5.68 -16.04 9.78
CA MET A 34 5.26 -14.65 9.72
C MET A 34 5.48 -14.01 8.35
N ILE A 35 6.58 -14.34 7.66
CA ILE A 35 6.81 -13.91 6.27
C ILE A 35 5.75 -14.50 5.34
N CYS A 36 5.43 -15.78 5.47
CA CYS A 36 4.38 -16.42 4.69
C CYS A 36 3.00 -15.77 4.93
N THR A 37 2.66 -15.47 6.19
CA THR A 37 1.43 -14.74 6.52
C THR A 37 1.42 -13.33 5.93
N TYR A 38 2.57 -12.64 5.93
CA TYR A 38 2.69 -11.33 5.27
C TYR A 38 2.43 -11.42 3.77
N VAL A 39 3.06 -12.39 3.08
CA VAL A 39 2.89 -12.60 1.62
C VAL A 39 1.44 -12.97 1.28
N ALA A 40 0.83 -13.88 2.05
CA ALA A 40 -0.57 -14.26 1.84
C ALA A 40 -1.52 -13.07 1.99
N ALA A 41 -1.31 -12.23 3.00
CA ALA A 41 -2.12 -11.04 3.20
C ALA A 41 -1.85 -9.96 2.14
N PHE A 42 -0.62 -9.84 1.62
CA PHE A 42 -0.30 -8.98 0.47
C PHE A 42 -1.05 -9.43 -0.78
N ALA A 43 -1.02 -10.74 -1.05
CA ALA A 43 -1.67 -11.34 -2.21
C ALA A 43 -3.19 -11.19 -2.20
N TRP A 44 -3.83 -11.15 -1.02
CA TRP A 44 -5.27 -10.90 -0.92
C TRP A 44 -5.62 -9.41 -1.00
N SER A 45 -4.77 -8.54 -0.44
CA SER A 45 -5.05 -7.11 -0.31
C SER A 45 -4.40 -6.33 -1.45
N TRP A 46 -3.20 -5.80 -1.22
CA TRP A 46 -2.54 -4.82 -2.09
C TRP A 46 -2.23 -5.34 -3.49
N GLY A 47 -2.05 -6.65 -3.66
CA GLY A 47 -1.83 -7.28 -4.97
C GLY A 47 -2.99 -6.99 -5.95
N PRO A 48 -4.18 -7.57 -5.75
CA PRO A 48 -5.32 -7.37 -6.64
C PRO A 48 -5.92 -5.96 -6.52
N LEU A 49 -6.00 -5.39 -5.31
CA LEU A 49 -6.61 -4.07 -5.09
C LEU A 49 -5.82 -2.95 -5.77
N GLY A 50 -4.49 -3.06 -5.87
CA GLY A 50 -3.65 -2.08 -6.55
C GLY A 50 -3.96 -1.92 -8.03
N TRP A 51 -4.54 -2.94 -8.67
CA TRP A 51 -4.98 -2.88 -10.06
C TRP A 51 -6.49 -2.61 -10.19
N LEU A 52 -7.28 -3.17 -9.27
CA LEU A 52 -8.74 -3.02 -9.27
C LEU A 52 -9.17 -1.58 -8.99
N ILE A 53 -8.67 -0.96 -7.91
CA ILE A 53 -9.13 0.37 -7.48
C ILE A 53 -8.89 1.42 -8.58
N PRO A 54 -7.69 1.53 -9.19
CA PRO A 54 -7.49 2.45 -10.31
C PRO A 54 -8.49 2.23 -11.44
N SER A 55 -8.92 1.00 -11.70
CA SER A 55 -9.84 0.70 -12.79
C SER A 55 -11.29 1.13 -12.51
N GLU A 56 -11.66 1.26 -11.23
CA GLU A 56 -12.99 1.65 -10.77
C GLU A 56 -13.13 3.17 -10.53
N ILE A 57 -12.05 3.86 -10.14
CA ILE A 57 -12.10 5.28 -9.78
C ILE A 57 -12.11 6.23 -10.99
N PHE A 58 -11.58 5.80 -12.14
CA PHE A 58 -11.49 6.67 -13.32
C PHE A 58 -12.76 6.58 -14.18
N PRO A 59 -13.32 7.72 -14.64
CA PRO A 59 -14.46 7.72 -15.56
C PRO A 59 -14.05 7.16 -16.91
N LEU A 60 -15.03 6.62 -17.66
CA LEU A 60 -14.79 5.87 -18.90
C LEU A 60 -13.93 6.63 -19.93
N GLU A 61 -14.12 7.94 -20.04
CA GLU A 61 -13.44 8.81 -21.00
C GLU A 61 -11.94 8.97 -20.71
N THR A 62 -11.54 9.05 -19.43
CA THR A 62 -10.14 9.28 -19.03
C THR A 62 -9.47 8.03 -18.46
N ARG A 63 -10.17 6.89 -18.46
CA ARG A 63 -9.68 5.65 -17.85
C ARG A 63 -8.37 5.17 -18.46
N SER A 64 -8.22 5.22 -19.79
CA SER A 64 -6.98 4.80 -20.47
C SER A 64 -5.77 5.63 -20.02
N THR A 65 -5.94 6.96 -19.96
CA THR A 65 -4.92 7.91 -19.48
C THR A 65 -4.63 7.77 -18.00
N GLY A 66 -5.66 7.59 -17.16
CA GLY A 66 -5.48 7.37 -15.72
C GLY A 66 -4.75 6.07 -15.41
N GLN A 67 -5.06 5.00 -16.15
CA GLN A 67 -4.37 3.72 -16.05
C GLN A 67 -2.91 3.82 -16.50
N SER A 68 -2.60 4.50 -17.61
CA SER A 68 -1.21 4.63 -18.06
C SER A 68 -0.34 5.37 -17.03
N VAL A 69 -0.84 6.46 -16.45
CA VAL A 69 -0.14 7.17 -15.36
C VAL A 69 0.06 6.26 -14.15
N THR A 70 -0.95 5.50 -13.75
CA THR A 70 -0.85 4.54 -12.63
C THR A 70 0.26 3.53 -12.87
N VAL A 71 0.34 2.96 -14.08
CA VAL A 71 1.40 2.00 -14.44
C VAL A 71 2.77 2.67 -14.47
N CYS A 72 2.88 3.86 -15.05
CA CYS A 72 4.13 4.61 -15.09
C CYS A 72 4.66 4.88 -13.68
N VAL A 73 3.80 5.34 -12.77
CA VAL A 73 4.15 5.60 -11.37
C VAL A 73 4.56 4.31 -10.66
N ASN A 74 3.79 3.22 -10.85
CA ASN A 74 4.10 1.92 -10.27
C ASN A 74 5.48 1.40 -10.72
N LEU A 75 5.78 1.47 -12.02
CA LEU A 75 7.07 1.04 -12.57
C LEU A 75 8.23 1.93 -12.08
N LEU A 76 8.02 3.25 -12.02
CA LEU A 76 9.01 4.19 -11.52
C LEU A 76 9.38 3.89 -10.06
N PHE A 77 8.38 3.72 -9.19
CA PHE A 77 8.64 3.38 -7.78
C PHE A 77 9.23 1.99 -7.61
N THR A 78 8.82 1.01 -8.44
CA THR A 78 9.44 -0.31 -8.46
C THR A 78 10.93 -0.22 -8.80
N PHE A 79 11.31 0.59 -9.77
CA PHE A 79 12.71 0.84 -10.12
C PHE A 79 13.48 1.50 -8.97
N ILE A 80 12.94 2.56 -8.38
CA ILE A 80 13.58 3.28 -7.25
C ILE A 80 13.80 2.34 -6.07
N ILE A 81 12.77 1.57 -5.69
CA ILE A 81 12.86 0.61 -4.57
C ILE A 81 13.89 -0.48 -4.91
N ALA A 82 13.86 -1.05 -6.12
CA ALA A 82 14.81 -2.08 -6.53
C ALA A 82 16.27 -1.62 -6.43
N GLN A 83 16.58 -0.38 -6.84
CA GLN A 83 17.92 0.19 -6.74
C GLN A 83 18.31 0.50 -5.28
N ALA A 84 17.40 1.08 -4.50
CA ALA A 84 17.66 1.47 -3.11
C ALA A 84 17.70 0.28 -2.14
N PHE A 85 17.01 -0.82 -2.46
CA PHE A 85 16.82 -1.95 -1.56
C PHE A 85 18.15 -2.62 -1.18
N LEU A 86 19.05 -2.84 -2.14
CA LEU A 86 20.36 -3.44 -1.88
C LEU A 86 21.21 -2.55 -0.94
N LEU A 87 21.24 -1.24 -1.17
CA LEU A 87 21.94 -0.28 -0.31
C LEU A 87 21.35 -0.26 1.11
N MET A 88 20.02 -0.29 1.21
CA MET A 88 19.30 -0.30 2.48
C MET A 88 19.52 -1.61 3.25
N LEU A 89 19.61 -2.75 2.57
CA LEU A 89 19.93 -4.04 3.22
C LEU A 89 21.34 -4.04 3.84
N CYS A 90 22.33 -3.49 3.13
CA CYS A 90 23.72 -3.46 3.61
C CYS A 90 23.90 -2.57 4.85
N HIS A 91 23.26 -1.40 4.89
CA HIS A 91 23.42 -0.44 5.99
C HIS A 91 22.42 -0.63 7.12
N PHE A 92 21.17 -0.97 6.82
CA PHE A 92 20.06 -0.88 7.77
C PHE A 92 19.66 -2.21 8.40
N LYS A 93 20.16 -3.37 7.92
CA LYS A 93 19.93 -4.73 8.47
C LYS A 93 18.49 -4.98 8.97
N PHE A 94 18.21 -4.77 10.26
CA PHE A 94 16.87 -4.98 10.85
C PHE A 94 15.94 -3.78 10.67
N GLY A 95 16.48 -2.57 10.55
CA GLY A 95 15.72 -1.33 10.41
C GLY A 95 14.92 -1.26 9.11
N ILE A 96 15.29 -2.02 8.08
CA ILE A 96 14.54 -2.11 6.83
C ILE A 96 13.12 -2.65 7.05
N PHE A 97 12.95 -3.59 7.97
CA PHE A 97 11.63 -4.14 8.31
C PHE A 97 10.75 -3.12 9.03
N ILE A 98 11.34 -2.29 9.89
CA ILE A 98 10.64 -1.19 10.57
C ILE A 98 10.25 -0.11 9.56
N PHE A 99 11.15 0.23 8.64
CA PHE A 99 10.89 1.21 7.58
C PHE A 99 9.70 0.78 6.71
N PHE A 100 9.72 -0.44 6.17
CA PHE A 100 8.61 -0.96 5.37
C PHE A 100 7.32 -1.10 6.19
N SER A 101 7.41 -1.49 7.46
CA SER A 101 6.24 -1.58 8.35
C SER A 101 5.59 -0.21 8.58
N SER A 102 6.40 0.82 8.80
CA SER A 102 5.92 2.20 8.92
C SER A 102 5.25 2.67 7.63
N TRP A 103 5.80 2.31 6.47
CA TRP A 103 5.22 2.68 5.18
C TRP A 103 3.88 1.98 4.94
N VAL A 104 3.77 0.68 5.24
CA VAL A 104 2.51 -0.08 5.18
C VAL A 104 1.47 0.53 6.11
N PHE A 105 1.86 1.01 7.29
CA PHE A 105 0.95 1.69 8.22
C PHE A 105 0.42 2.99 7.63
N VAL A 106 1.31 3.86 7.13
CA VAL A 106 0.94 5.13 6.50
C VAL A 106 0.00 4.88 5.31
N MET A 107 0.30 3.89 4.47
CA MET A 107 -0.55 3.53 3.34
C MET A 107 -1.91 2.98 3.78
N THR A 108 -1.96 2.19 4.86
CA THR A 108 -3.23 1.68 5.41
C THR A 108 -4.09 2.83 5.95
N LEU A 109 -3.48 3.79 6.67
CA LEU A 109 -4.19 4.98 7.14
C LEU A 109 -4.70 5.83 5.98
N PHE A 110 -3.88 6.01 4.95
CA PHE A 110 -4.29 6.74 3.74
C PHE A 110 -5.53 6.10 3.11
N VAL A 111 -5.54 4.79 2.91
CA VAL A 111 -6.72 4.08 2.37
C VAL A 111 -7.92 4.23 3.29
N MET A 112 -7.75 4.09 4.61
CA MET A 112 -8.86 4.19 5.57
C MET A 112 -9.53 5.56 5.59
N PHE A 113 -8.78 6.65 5.41
CA PHE A 113 -9.32 8.01 5.53
C PHE A 113 -9.66 8.66 4.19
N LEU A 114 -8.93 8.35 3.11
CA LEU A 114 -9.05 9.03 1.83
C LEU A 114 -9.70 8.16 0.74
N LEU A 115 -9.71 6.83 0.88
CA LEU A 115 -10.33 5.95 -0.11
C LEU A 115 -11.75 5.57 0.34
N PRO A 116 -12.80 6.14 -0.28
CA PRO A 116 -14.15 5.68 -0.03
C PRO A 116 -14.40 4.31 -0.67
N GLU A 117 -15.33 3.54 -0.09
CA GLU A 117 -15.68 2.20 -0.57
C GLU A 117 -16.29 2.25 -1.99
N THR A 118 -15.69 1.52 -2.94
CA THR A 118 -16.09 1.49 -4.36
C THR A 118 -16.99 0.30 -4.70
N LYS A 119 -17.20 -0.63 -3.77
CA LYS A 119 -17.92 -1.87 -4.01
C LYS A 119 -19.39 -1.65 -4.40
N ASN A 120 -19.81 -2.31 -5.48
CA ASN A 120 -21.17 -2.29 -6.05
C ASN A 120 -21.65 -0.90 -6.52
N VAL A 121 -20.74 0.04 -6.76
CA VAL A 121 -21.09 1.34 -7.35
C VAL A 121 -20.82 1.29 -8.85
N PRO A 122 -21.81 1.59 -9.71
CA PRO A 122 -21.56 1.70 -11.13
C PRO A 122 -20.58 2.86 -11.40
N ILE A 123 -19.62 2.63 -12.31
CA ILE A 123 -18.48 3.52 -12.58
C ILE A 123 -18.95 4.96 -12.91
N GLU A 124 -20.09 5.07 -13.59
CA GLU A 124 -20.72 6.33 -14.00
C GLU A 124 -21.17 7.16 -12.79
N GLU A 125 -21.60 6.52 -11.70
CA GLU A 125 -22.11 7.17 -10.50
C GLU A 125 -21.05 7.33 -9.40
N MET A 126 -19.83 6.84 -9.62
CA MET A 126 -18.74 6.89 -8.64
C MET A 126 -18.49 8.35 -8.21
N ARG A 127 -18.46 9.28 -9.17
CA ARG A 127 -18.26 10.72 -8.92
C ARG A 127 -19.33 11.30 -8.00
N GLU A 128 -20.60 11.03 -8.29
CA GLU A 128 -21.72 11.65 -7.59
C GLU A 128 -22.03 11.01 -6.24
N ARG A 129 -22.07 9.67 -6.16
CA ARG A 129 -22.45 8.97 -4.92
C ARG A 129 -21.32 8.88 -3.91
N VAL A 130 -20.08 8.74 -4.39
CA VAL A 130 -18.95 8.35 -3.55
C VAL A 130 -18.03 9.56 -3.32
N TRP A 131 -17.58 10.22 -4.38
CA TRP A 131 -16.61 11.31 -4.27
C TRP A 131 -17.23 12.63 -3.78
N LYS A 132 -18.40 13.04 -4.29
CA LYS A 132 -19.11 14.27 -3.82
C LYS A 132 -19.59 14.16 -2.36
N LYS A 133 -19.86 12.95 -1.86
CA LYS A 133 -20.28 12.72 -0.46
C LYS A 133 -19.11 12.60 0.51
N HIS A 134 -17.90 12.38 0.00
CA HIS A 134 -16.71 12.21 0.84
C HIS A 134 -16.27 13.55 1.43
N TRP A 135 -16.16 13.63 2.76
CA TRP A 135 -15.87 14.86 3.50
C TRP A 135 -14.63 15.64 3.00
N PHE A 136 -13.60 14.92 2.54
CA PHE A 136 -12.36 15.53 2.03
C PHE A 136 -12.42 15.89 0.53
N TRP A 137 -13.08 15.05 -0.28
CA TRP A 137 -13.02 15.18 -1.75
C TRP A 137 -14.17 16.00 -2.33
N ALA A 138 -15.27 16.18 -1.58
CA ALA A 138 -16.42 16.98 -1.98
C ALA A 138 -16.01 18.38 -2.48
N ARG A 139 -15.05 19.01 -1.79
CA ARG A 139 -14.55 20.36 -2.10
C ARG A 139 -13.94 20.49 -3.50
N PHE A 140 -13.31 19.42 -4.01
CA PHE A 140 -12.67 19.46 -5.34
C PHE A 140 -13.62 19.10 -6.48
N MET A 141 -14.77 18.51 -6.17
CA MET A 141 -15.77 18.11 -7.15
C MET A 141 -16.72 19.25 -7.52
N ASP A 142 -17.07 20.14 -6.58
CA ASP A 142 -17.91 21.32 -6.88
C ASP A 142 -17.20 22.33 -7.81
N ASP A 143 -15.86 22.44 -7.72
CA ASP A 143 -15.05 23.32 -8.57
C ASP A 143 -14.91 22.84 -10.04
N GLN A 144 -15.34 21.62 -10.36
CA GLN A 144 -15.32 21.06 -11.72
C GLN A 144 -16.63 21.34 -12.47
N ASP A 145 -17.79 21.25 -11.81
CA ASP A 145 -19.10 21.59 -12.43
C ASP A 145 -19.11 23.06 -12.85
N ASN A 146 -18.67 23.97 -11.97
CA ASN A 146 -18.60 25.41 -12.29
C ASN A 146 -17.65 25.75 -13.46
N ARG A 147 -16.70 24.85 -13.80
CA ARG A 147 -15.78 25.04 -14.94
C ARG A 147 -16.24 24.37 -16.23
N GLN A 148 -17.22 23.47 -16.17
CA GLN A 148 -17.87 22.89 -17.35
C GLN A 148 -19.07 23.72 -17.80
N GLU A 149 -19.62 24.56 -16.92
CA GLU A 149 -20.72 25.49 -17.23
C GLU A 149 -20.26 26.84 -17.83
N GLU A 150 -18.96 27.18 -17.77
CA GLU A 150 -18.33 28.34 -18.45
C GLU A 150 -17.76 27.97 -19.83
#